data_AF-A0A540LZ07-F1
#
_entry.id   AF-A0A540LZ07-F1
#
_cell.length_a   1.000
_cell.length_b   1.000
_cell.length_c   1.000
_cell.angle_alpha   90.00
_cell.angle_beta   90.00
_cell.angle_gamma   90.00
#
_symmetry.space_group_name_H-M   'P 1'
#
loop_
_entity.id
_entity.type
_entity.pdbx_description
1 polymer ?
#
loop_
_entity_poly.entity_id
_entity_poly.type
_entity_poly.pdbx_seq_one_letter_code
_entity_poly.pdbx_strand_id
1 'polypeptide(L)'
;MASTNSVNSLFISFLLSLFLTLAFSDDPDCVYTAYVRTGSIIKAGTDSTVNLRLYDAYGYGIEITNLEAWGGLMGHGYNYFERGNLDIFSGRGPCLRSSICALNLTSDGSGPNHGWYVNYVEVTSTGAHVPCNQHLFTIEQWLATDTSPYELTAVRNYCNSDIEGAEKRGRTEHRMIRSGSIGLVSTV
;
A
#
# COMPACT_ATOMS: atom_id res chain seq x y z
N MET A 1 -56.22 -1.06 -38.68
CA MET A 1 -55.35 -0.62 -37.56
C MET A 1 -55.42 -1.73 -36.51
N ALA A 2 -54.38 -2.38 -36.02
CA ALA A 2 -52.96 -2.05 -35.93
C ALA A 2 -52.12 -3.33 -36.03
N SER A 3 -50.97 -3.26 -36.72
CA SER A 3 -49.91 -4.27 -36.66
C SER A 3 -48.96 -3.83 -35.54
N THR A 4 -48.91 -4.57 -34.44
CA THR A 4 -48.01 -4.28 -33.31
C THR A 4 -46.73 -5.09 -33.46
N ASN A 5 -45.63 -4.35 -33.62
CA ASN A 5 -44.27 -4.85 -33.83
C ASN A 5 -43.78 -5.71 -32.64
N SER A 6 -43.64 -7.03 -32.86
CA SER A 6 -43.14 -8.02 -31.90
C SER A 6 -41.60 -7.96 -31.68
N VAL A 7 -40.91 -7.01 -32.32
CA VAL A 7 -39.44 -6.97 -32.35
C VAL A 7 -38.81 -6.26 -31.15
N ASN A 8 -39.62 -5.69 -30.25
CA ASN A 8 -39.12 -4.80 -29.20
C ASN A 8 -38.85 -5.47 -27.84
N SER A 9 -39.40 -6.64 -27.53
CA SER A 9 -39.28 -7.20 -26.16
C SER A 9 -37.94 -7.92 -25.91
N LEU A 10 -37.48 -8.71 -26.89
CA LEU A 10 -36.24 -9.50 -26.79
C LEU A 10 -34.97 -8.64 -26.97
N PHE A 11 -35.05 -7.58 -27.80
CA PHE A 11 -33.94 -6.63 -27.97
C PHE A 11 -33.74 -5.74 -26.72
N ILE A 12 -34.83 -5.30 -26.08
CA ILE A 12 -34.76 -4.48 -24.86
C ILE A 12 -34.19 -5.29 -23.68
N SER A 13 -34.58 -6.56 -23.55
CA SER A 13 -34.04 -7.44 -22.51
C SER A 13 -32.56 -7.77 -22.72
N PHE A 14 -32.12 -7.95 -23.98
CA PHE A 14 -30.70 -8.11 -24.31
C PHE A 14 -29.88 -6.84 -24.03
N LEU A 15 -30.42 -5.66 -24.37
CA LEU A 15 -29.80 -4.36 -24.06
C LEU A 15 -29.74 -4.10 -22.55
N LEU A 16 -30.79 -4.47 -21.79
CA LEU A 16 -30.77 -4.37 -20.32
C LEU A 16 -29.73 -5.33 -19.70
N SER A 17 -29.63 -6.56 -20.21
CA SER A 17 -28.62 -7.53 -19.74
C SER A 17 -27.20 -7.10 -20.07
N LEU A 18 -26.99 -6.44 -21.22
CA LEU A 18 -25.70 -5.88 -21.62
C LEU A 18 -25.34 -4.64 -20.79
N PHE A 19 -26.33 -3.85 -20.36
CA PHE A 19 -26.16 -2.73 -19.44
C PHE A 19 -25.85 -3.18 -18.00
N LEU A 20 -26.47 -4.27 -17.53
CA LEU A 20 -26.23 -4.84 -16.20
C LEU A 20 -24.79 -5.35 -15.99
N THR A 21 -24.09 -5.69 -17.07
CA THR A 21 -22.67 -6.11 -17.00
C THR A 21 -21.67 -4.97 -16.96
N LEU A 22 -22.11 -3.71 -17.09
CA LEU A 22 -21.29 -2.52 -16.90
C LEU A 22 -21.51 -1.95 -15.50
N ALA A 23 -21.32 -2.76 -14.47
CA ALA A 23 -21.14 -2.25 -13.12
C ALA A 23 -19.78 -1.55 -13.06
N PHE A 24 -19.77 -0.23 -13.32
CA PHE A 24 -18.63 0.60 -12.93
C PHE A 24 -18.47 0.45 -11.42
N SER A 25 -17.35 -0.12 -10.97
CA SER A 25 -16.98 -0.03 -9.56
C SER A 25 -16.65 1.43 -9.30
N ASP A 26 -17.54 2.16 -8.63
CA ASP A 26 -17.30 3.53 -8.15
C ASP A 26 -16.43 3.48 -6.88
N ASP A 27 -15.40 2.61 -6.87
CA ASP A 27 -14.43 2.60 -5.80
C ASP A 27 -13.65 3.92 -5.89
N PRO A 28 -13.54 4.68 -4.79
CA PRO A 28 -12.85 5.95 -4.83
C PRO A 28 -11.39 5.73 -5.24
N ASP A 29 -10.86 6.65 -6.05
CA ASP A 29 -9.45 6.67 -6.41
C ASP A 29 -8.63 7.36 -5.30
N CYS A 30 -7.56 6.68 -4.89
CA CYS A 30 -6.57 7.20 -3.96
C CYS A 30 -5.25 7.45 -4.69
N VAL A 31 -4.50 8.44 -4.19
CA VAL A 31 -3.11 8.67 -4.54
C VAL A 31 -2.24 7.94 -3.52
N TYR A 32 -1.34 7.12 -4.03
CA TYR A 32 -0.32 6.44 -3.26
C TYR A 32 1.01 7.10 -3.54
N THR A 33 1.83 7.30 -2.50
CA THR A 33 3.21 7.76 -2.64
C THR A 33 4.10 6.81 -1.87
N ALA A 34 5.07 6.20 -2.55
CA ALA A 34 6.04 5.30 -1.98
C ALA A 34 7.41 5.99 -1.93
N TYR A 35 8.05 5.93 -0.77
CA TYR A 35 9.39 6.41 -0.49
C TYR A 35 10.26 5.18 -0.21
N VAL A 36 11.16 4.86 -1.13
CA VAL A 36 11.99 3.66 -1.07
C VAL A 36 13.42 4.08 -0.73
N ARG A 37 13.91 3.61 0.42
CA ARG A 37 15.30 3.86 0.84
C ARG A 37 16.16 2.66 0.51
N THR A 38 17.03 2.81 -0.47
CA THR A 38 18.12 1.86 -0.72
C THR A 38 19.19 2.04 0.35
N GLY A 39 19.70 0.93 0.91
CA GLY A 39 20.71 1.01 1.96
C GLY A 39 22.05 1.54 1.44
N SER A 40 22.91 1.94 2.38
CA SER A 40 24.21 2.54 2.08
C SER A 40 25.37 1.55 2.07
N ILE A 41 25.11 0.25 2.21
CA ILE A 41 26.14 -0.79 2.16
C ILE A 41 26.68 -0.96 0.73
N ILE A 42 27.86 -1.55 0.60
CA ILE A 42 28.53 -1.72 -0.70
C ILE A 42 27.65 -2.59 -1.61
N LYS A 43 27.48 -2.17 -2.86
CA LYS A 43 26.63 -2.84 -3.88
C LYS A 43 25.15 -2.97 -3.51
N ALA A 44 24.63 -2.05 -2.70
CA ALA A 44 23.22 -2.09 -2.30
C ALA A 44 22.23 -1.69 -3.40
N GLY A 45 22.67 -1.07 -4.50
CA GLY A 45 21.78 -0.61 -5.57
C GLY A 45 21.48 -1.68 -6.60
N THR A 46 20.43 -1.49 -7.40
CA THR A 46 20.00 -2.44 -8.44
C THR A 46 19.51 -1.76 -9.71
N ASP A 47 19.68 -2.45 -10.84
CA ASP A 47 19.11 -2.08 -12.15
C ASP A 47 17.89 -2.98 -12.51
N SER A 48 17.39 -3.79 -11.56
CA SER A 48 16.24 -4.67 -11.73
C SER A 48 14.90 -3.91 -11.72
N THR A 49 13.85 -4.52 -12.28
CA THR A 49 12.48 -4.01 -12.11
C THR A 49 11.99 -4.30 -10.70
N VAL A 50 11.42 -3.29 -10.05
CA VAL A 50 10.86 -3.41 -8.70
C VAL A 50 9.34 -3.36 -8.71
N ASN A 51 8.72 -4.39 -8.14
CA ASN A 51 7.30 -4.55 -7.94
C ASN A 51 6.94 -4.28 -6.48
N LEU A 52 5.79 -3.64 -6.24
CA LEU A 52 5.25 -3.39 -4.91
C LEU A 52 3.79 -3.80 -4.86
N ARG A 53 3.42 -4.62 -3.88
CA ARG A 53 2.03 -4.88 -3.51
C ARG A 53 1.77 -4.38 -2.10
N LEU A 54 0.61 -3.77 -1.90
CA LEU A 54 0.19 -3.24 -0.60
C LEU A 54 -1.14 -3.84 -0.24
N TYR A 55 -1.34 -4.12 1.04
CA TYR A 55 -2.57 -4.72 1.54
C TYR A 55 -3.07 -4.01 2.80
N ASP A 56 -4.38 -4.05 2.94
CA ASP A 56 -5.11 -3.62 4.13
C ASP A 56 -5.41 -4.81 5.07
N ALA A 57 -6.04 -4.53 6.22
CA ALA A 57 -6.27 -5.54 7.25
C ALA A 57 -7.26 -6.65 6.83
N TYR A 58 -7.99 -6.44 5.73
CA TYR A 58 -8.93 -7.41 5.16
C TYR A 58 -8.31 -8.23 4.03
N GLY A 59 -7.03 -8.00 3.71
CA GLY A 59 -6.32 -8.65 2.62
C GLY A 59 -6.65 -8.09 1.23
N TYR A 60 -7.43 -7.01 1.14
CA TYR A 60 -7.59 -6.27 -0.12
C TYR A 60 -6.32 -5.47 -0.38
N GLY A 61 -5.90 -5.37 -1.63
CA GLY A 61 -4.62 -4.77 -1.96
C GLY A 61 -4.51 -4.26 -3.39
N ILE A 62 -3.49 -3.45 -3.60
CA ILE A 62 -3.09 -2.94 -4.92
C ILE A 62 -1.76 -3.56 -5.34
N GLU A 63 -1.59 -3.76 -6.64
CA GLU A 63 -0.36 -4.26 -7.24
C GLU A 63 0.22 -3.23 -8.20
N ILE A 64 1.49 -2.90 -7.99
CA ILE A 64 2.30 -2.05 -8.85
C ILE A 64 3.41 -2.92 -9.40
N THR A 65 3.35 -3.22 -10.70
CA THR A 65 4.27 -4.18 -11.35
C THR A 65 5.61 -3.59 -11.75
N ASN A 66 5.73 -2.26 -11.79
CA ASN A 66 6.98 -1.54 -12.01
C ASN A 66 6.85 -0.15 -11.38
N LEU A 67 7.52 0.07 -10.25
CA LEU A 67 7.46 1.34 -9.50
C LEU A 67 7.90 2.54 -10.34
N GLU A 68 9.02 2.41 -11.07
CA GLU A 68 9.57 3.48 -11.89
C GLU A 68 8.57 3.90 -12.98
N ALA A 69 8.07 2.94 -13.76
CA ALA A 69 7.12 3.20 -14.84
C ALA A 69 5.75 3.65 -14.33
N TRP A 70 5.33 3.19 -13.14
CA TRP A 70 4.04 3.55 -12.55
C TRP A 70 3.98 5.01 -12.11
N GLY A 71 5.08 5.55 -11.57
CA GLY A 71 5.04 6.89 -11.00
C GLY A 71 6.35 7.48 -10.52
N GLY A 72 7.49 7.14 -11.11
CA GLY A 72 8.78 7.72 -10.73
C GLY A 72 8.79 9.25 -10.75
N LEU A 73 9.19 9.87 -9.64
CA LEU A 73 9.16 11.33 -9.45
C LEU A 73 10.55 12.00 -9.38
N MET A 74 11.63 11.28 -9.72
CA MET A 74 12.99 11.80 -9.61
C MET A 74 13.49 12.54 -10.86
N GLY A 75 12.66 12.59 -11.91
CA GLY A 75 12.95 13.27 -13.17
C GLY A 75 13.46 12.34 -14.28
N HIS A 76 13.53 12.88 -15.48
CA HIS A 76 13.87 12.12 -16.68
C HIS A 76 15.34 11.65 -16.67
N GLY A 77 15.57 10.36 -16.91
CA GLY A 77 16.91 9.76 -16.97
C GLY A 77 17.59 9.58 -15.61
N TYR A 78 16.85 9.74 -14.52
CA TYR A 78 17.34 9.43 -13.18
C TYR A 78 17.52 7.91 -13.02
N ASN A 79 18.64 7.46 -12.43
CA ASN A 79 18.83 6.05 -12.13
C ASN A 79 18.25 5.73 -10.75
N TYR A 80 17.17 4.97 -10.74
CA TYR A 80 16.45 4.60 -9.51
C TYR A 80 17.16 3.46 -8.76
N PHE A 81 16.81 3.31 -7.49
CA PHE A 81 17.23 2.23 -6.61
C PHE A 81 18.75 2.18 -6.38
N GLU A 82 19.42 3.31 -6.51
CA GLU A 82 20.86 3.43 -6.32
C GLU A 82 21.26 3.47 -4.85
N ARG A 83 22.49 3.01 -4.58
CA ARG A 83 23.02 2.89 -3.21
C ARG A 83 22.86 4.19 -2.42
N GLY A 84 22.16 4.11 -1.31
CA GLY A 84 21.97 5.21 -0.36
C GLY A 84 20.89 6.23 -0.75
N ASN A 85 20.31 6.12 -1.95
CA ASN A 85 19.28 7.03 -2.43
C ASN A 85 17.94 6.79 -1.73
N LEU A 86 17.16 7.87 -1.68
CA LEU A 86 15.75 7.86 -1.33
C LEU A 86 14.99 8.19 -2.62
N ASP A 87 14.26 7.22 -3.13
CA ASP A 87 13.52 7.36 -4.37
C ASP A 87 12.02 7.46 -4.10
N ILE A 88 11.35 8.32 -4.86
CA ILE A 88 9.96 8.67 -4.63
C ILE A 88 9.14 8.29 -5.86
N PHE A 89 8.03 7.59 -5.61
CA PHE A 89 7.08 7.17 -6.63
C PHE A 89 5.69 7.61 -6.21
N SER A 90 4.87 8.11 -7.13
CA SER A 90 3.46 8.39 -6.85
C SER A 90 2.56 8.13 -8.03
N GLY A 91 1.43 7.49 -7.76
CA GLY A 91 0.42 7.16 -8.77
C GLY A 91 -0.96 6.98 -8.15
N ARG A 92 -1.96 6.86 -9.02
CA ARG A 92 -3.35 6.59 -8.62
C ARG A 92 -3.63 5.09 -8.62
N GLY A 93 -4.56 4.68 -7.77
CA GLY A 93 -5.15 3.34 -7.74
C GLY A 93 -6.41 3.33 -6.87
N PRO A 94 -7.15 2.21 -6.83
CA PRO A 94 -8.33 2.11 -5.99
C PRO A 94 -7.95 2.30 -4.52
N CYS A 95 -8.80 2.99 -3.75
CA CYS A 95 -8.60 3.15 -2.32
C CYS A 95 -8.68 1.80 -1.59
N LEU A 96 -7.76 1.58 -0.65
CA LEU A 96 -7.88 0.48 0.31
C LEU A 96 -9.07 0.72 1.25
N ARG A 97 -9.63 -0.36 1.80
CA ARG A 97 -10.81 -0.29 2.68
C ARG A 97 -10.41 0.06 4.12
N SER A 98 -9.15 -0.12 4.46
CA SER A 98 -8.54 0.32 5.72
C SER A 98 -7.09 0.74 5.52
N SER A 99 -6.44 1.17 6.60
CA SER A 99 -5.02 1.51 6.64
C SER A 99 -4.13 0.45 5.97
N ILE A 100 -3.09 0.91 5.27
CA ILE A 100 -2.04 0.03 4.75
C ILE A 100 -1.33 -0.60 5.95
N CYS A 101 -1.22 -1.93 5.96
CA CYS A 101 -0.59 -2.64 7.07
C CYS A 101 0.26 -3.83 6.62
N ALA A 102 0.27 -4.17 5.33
CA ALA A 102 1.17 -5.17 4.80
C ALA A 102 1.70 -4.78 3.42
N LEU A 103 2.90 -5.28 3.11
CA LEU A 103 3.54 -5.11 1.81
C LEU A 103 4.15 -6.43 1.31
N ASN A 104 4.30 -6.51 -0.01
CA ASN A 104 5.21 -7.43 -0.68
C ASN A 104 6.04 -6.62 -1.69
N LEU A 105 7.35 -6.55 -1.46
CA LEU A 105 8.31 -5.87 -2.30
C LEU A 105 9.12 -6.93 -3.03
N THR A 106 9.14 -6.90 -4.35
CA THR A 106 9.80 -7.93 -5.17
C THR A 106 10.70 -7.27 -6.20
N SER A 107 11.91 -7.79 -6.35
CA SER A 107 12.80 -7.51 -7.49
C SER A 107 12.61 -8.60 -8.54
N ASP A 108 12.64 -8.26 -9.82
CA ASP A 108 12.66 -9.27 -10.90
C ASP A 108 14.03 -9.94 -11.06
N GLY A 109 15.07 -9.44 -10.37
CA GLY A 109 16.43 -9.97 -10.39
C GLY A 109 17.11 -9.89 -11.75
N SER A 110 16.60 -9.03 -12.66
CA SER A 110 17.16 -8.83 -13.99
C SER A 110 18.26 -7.75 -14.00
N GLY A 111 18.97 -7.66 -15.13
CA GLY A 111 19.98 -6.63 -15.35
C GLY A 111 21.34 -6.89 -14.68
N PRO A 112 22.34 -6.04 -14.97
CA PRO A 112 23.56 -5.98 -14.18
C PRO A 112 23.23 -5.52 -12.74
N ASN A 113 24.07 -5.87 -11.76
CA ASN A 113 23.86 -5.46 -10.36
C ASN A 113 22.48 -5.83 -9.77
N HIS A 114 21.90 -6.97 -10.16
CA HIS A 114 20.57 -7.42 -9.74
C HIS A 114 20.29 -7.50 -8.22
N GLY A 115 21.34 -7.56 -7.38
CA GLY A 115 21.19 -7.70 -5.94
C GLY A 115 20.91 -6.36 -5.28
N TRP A 116 19.78 -6.26 -4.58
CA TRP A 116 19.32 -4.99 -4.02
C TRP A 116 19.24 -5.05 -2.50
N TYR A 117 19.84 -4.11 -1.77
CA TYR A 117 19.65 -4.02 -0.32
C TYR A 117 18.74 -2.86 0.03
N VAL A 118 17.57 -3.19 0.56
CA VAL A 118 16.53 -2.22 0.91
C VAL A 118 16.58 -1.94 2.39
N ASN A 119 16.60 -0.67 2.79
CA ASN A 119 16.53 -0.28 4.19
C ASN A 119 15.07 -0.22 4.66
N TYR A 120 14.26 0.64 4.05
CA TYR A 120 12.82 0.73 4.35
C TYR A 120 12.01 1.14 3.11
N VAL A 121 10.71 0.87 3.18
CA VAL A 121 9.71 1.45 2.29
C VAL A 121 8.68 2.15 3.16
N GLU A 122 8.45 3.43 2.91
CA GLU A 122 7.38 4.19 3.53
C GLU A 122 6.31 4.49 2.49
N VAL A 123 5.04 4.29 2.83
CA VAL A 123 3.94 4.53 1.90
C VAL A 123 2.91 5.43 2.55
N THR A 124 2.45 6.41 1.80
CA THR A 124 1.27 7.21 2.12
C THR A 124 0.14 6.92 1.15
N SER A 125 -1.10 6.87 1.64
CA SER A 125 -2.32 6.83 0.82
C SER A 125 -3.25 7.95 1.22
N THR A 126 -3.85 8.62 0.24
CA THR A 126 -4.81 9.72 0.45
C THR A 126 -5.83 9.75 -0.67
N GLY A 127 -7.06 10.16 -0.38
CA GLY A 127 -8.14 10.30 -1.37
C GLY A 127 -9.09 11.43 -0.99
N ALA A 128 -9.94 11.86 -1.93
CA ALA A 128 -10.98 12.84 -1.63
C ALA A 128 -11.94 12.25 -0.59
N HIS A 129 -12.08 12.93 0.55
CA HIS A 129 -12.89 12.46 1.70
C HIS A 129 -12.45 11.11 2.31
N VAL A 130 -11.24 10.64 1.97
CA VAL A 130 -10.62 9.46 2.59
C VAL A 130 -9.51 9.93 3.51
N PRO A 131 -9.45 9.47 4.78
CA PRO A 131 -8.36 9.83 5.70
C PRO A 131 -7.00 9.45 5.14
N CYS A 132 -6.01 10.32 5.33
CA CYS A 132 -4.62 10.00 4.99
C CYS A 132 -4.12 8.85 5.86
N ASN A 133 -3.47 7.88 5.23
CA ASN A 133 -2.77 6.80 5.91
C ASN A 133 -1.28 6.85 5.57
N GLN A 134 -0.43 6.51 6.53
CA GLN A 134 1.01 6.43 6.36
C GLN A 134 1.53 5.22 7.13
N HIS A 135 2.39 4.43 6.49
CA HIS A 135 3.00 3.27 7.13
C HIS A 135 4.45 3.12 6.67
N LEU A 136 5.36 2.96 7.63
CA LEU A 136 6.77 2.68 7.39
C LEU A 136 7.04 1.21 7.63
N PHE A 137 7.63 0.57 6.63
CA PHE A 137 8.01 -0.83 6.68
C PHE A 137 9.52 -0.97 6.65
N THR A 138 10.10 -1.41 7.77
CA THR A 138 11.51 -1.76 7.84
C THR A 138 11.75 -3.04 7.05
N ILE A 139 12.63 -2.97 6.05
CA ILE A 139 13.00 -4.12 5.21
C ILE A 139 14.31 -4.71 5.69
N GLU A 140 15.40 -3.92 5.67
CA GLU A 140 16.77 -4.32 6.06
C GLU A 140 17.20 -5.69 5.51
N GLN A 141 16.89 -5.95 4.25
CA GLN A 141 17.05 -7.26 3.61
C GLN A 141 17.64 -7.11 2.21
N TRP A 142 18.50 -8.06 1.81
CA TRP A 142 18.87 -8.26 0.42
C TRP A 142 17.72 -8.91 -0.35
N LEU A 143 17.32 -8.30 -1.46
CA LEU A 143 16.52 -8.92 -2.52
C LEU A 143 17.49 -9.37 -3.62
N ALA A 144 18.02 -10.58 -3.47
CA ALA A 144 19.07 -11.13 -4.32
C ALA A 144 19.07 -12.66 -4.25
N THR A 145 19.52 -13.33 -5.31
CA THR A 145 19.71 -14.79 -5.33
C THR A 145 21.14 -15.23 -4.97
N ASP A 146 22.09 -14.30 -4.96
CA ASP A 146 23.51 -14.54 -4.69
C ASP A 146 23.94 -14.16 -3.27
N THR A 147 23.05 -13.53 -2.50
CA THR A 147 23.30 -13.03 -1.15
C THR A 147 22.16 -13.40 -0.22
N SER A 148 22.48 -13.85 1.00
CA SER A 148 21.48 -14.21 2.02
C SER A 148 20.49 -13.05 2.26
N PRO A 149 19.16 -13.31 2.28
CA PRO A 149 18.49 -14.62 2.42
C PRO A 149 18.29 -15.43 1.13
N TYR A 150 18.87 -15.03 -0.01
CA TYR A 150 18.68 -15.68 -1.32
C TYR A 150 17.24 -15.60 -1.84
N GLU A 151 16.52 -14.56 -1.43
CA GLU A 151 15.15 -14.27 -1.83
C GLU A 151 15.11 -12.97 -2.64
N LEU A 152 14.28 -12.92 -3.68
CA LEU A 152 14.02 -11.69 -4.44
C LEU A 152 12.81 -10.90 -3.90
N THR A 153 12.21 -11.37 -2.80
CA THR A 153 11.00 -10.81 -2.23
C THR A 153 11.17 -10.54 -0.73
N ALA A 154 10.64 -9.42 -0.25
CA ALA A 154 10.43 -9.15 1.16
C ALA A 154 8.94 -8.91 1.44
N VAL A 155 8.38 -9.68 2.37
CA VAL A 155 7.01 -9.51 2.85
C VAL A 155 7.04 -8.97 4.28
N ARG A 156 6.23 -7.94 4.57
CA ARG A 156 5.99 -7.46 5.93
C ARG A 156 4.48 -7.40 6.15
N ASN A 157 4.00 -7.98 7.25
CA ASN A 157 2.57 -7.99 7.59
C ASN A 157 2.38 -7.55 9.05
N TYR A 158 1.79 -6.38 9.22
CA TYR A 158 1.51 -5.71 10.48
C TYR A 158 0.00 -5.53 10.72
N CYS A 159 -0.85 -6.16 9.91
CA CYS A 159 -2.30 -5.98 9.99
C CYS A 159 -2.93 -6.43 11.32
N ASN A 160 -2.24 -7.28 12.08
CA ASN A 160 -2.67 -7.71 13.41
C ASN A 160 -2.06 -6.89 14.55
N SER A 161 -0.94 -6.18 14.32
CA SER A 161 -0.30 -5.37 15.37
C SER A 161 -1.03 -4.07 15.68
N ASP A 162 -1.85 -3.57 14.76
CA ASP A 162 -2.65 -2.36 14.98
C ASP A 162 -3.81 -2.61 15.97
N ILE A 163 -4.36 -3.83 16.01
CA ILE A 163 -5.37 -4.24 17.00
C ILE A 163 -4.74 -4.32 18.40
N GLU A 164 -3.57 -4.97 18.53
CA GLU A 164 -2.88 -5.08 19.81
C GLU A 164 -2.34 -3.73 20.33
N GLY A 165 -1.90 -2.85 19.41
CA GLY A 165 -1.44 -1.50 19.72
C GLY A 165 -2.57 -0.60 20.21
N ALA A 166 -3.73 -0.65 19.54
CA ALA A 166 -4.95 0.06 19.94
C ALA A 166 -5.47 -0.43 21.31
N GLU A 167 -5.48 -1.74 21.56
CA GLU A 167 -5.91 -2.31 22.85
C GLU A 167 -4.96 -1.90 24.00
N LYS A 168 -3.64 -1.89 23.76
CA LYS A 168 -2.66 -1.42 24.75
C LYS A 168 -2.78 0.08 25.01
N ARG A 169 -3.04 0.90 23.98
CA ARG A 169 -3.24 2.35 24.13
C ARG A 169 -4.53 2.66 24.89
N GLY A 170 -5.64 1.98 24.56
CA GLY A 170 -6.90 2.06 25.30
C GLY A 170 -6.78 1.60 26.76
N ARG A 171 -5.99 0.55 27.04
CA ARG A 171 -5.73 0.08 28.41
C ARG A 171 -4.87 1.05 29.22
N THR A 172 -3.96 1.77 28.56
CA THR A 172 -3.11 2.78 29.21
C THR A 172 -3.91 4.03 29.57
N GLU A 173 -4.81 4.47 28.69
CA GLU A 173 -5.74 5.58 28.98
C GLU A 173 -6.74 5.23 30.09
N HIS A 174 -7.33 4.03 30.06
CA HIS A 174 -8.22 3.58 31.14
C HIS A 174 -7.52 3.42 32.50
N ARG A 175 -6.20 3.17 32.51
CA ARG A 175 -5.39 3.09 33.73
C ARG A 175 -5.06 4.46 34.32
N MET A 176 -4.91 5.51 33.49
CA MET A 176 -4.65 6.87 33.99
C MET A 176 -5.88 7.52 34.65
N ILE A 177 -7.11 7.13 34.30
CA ILE A 177 -8.35 7.74 34.86
C ILE A 177 -8.64 7.30 36.33
N ARG A 178 -7.94 6.28 36.87
CA ARG A 178 -8.23 5.72 38.21
C ARG A 178 -7.38 6.22 39.37
N SER A 179 -6.48 7.19 39.19
CA SER A 179 -5.70 7.77 40.31
C SER A 179 -5.97 9.25 40.47
N GLY A 180 -7.03 9.54 41.23
CA GLY A 180 -7.47 10.89 41.58
C GLY A 180 -8.45 10.83 42.73
N SER A 181 -8.06 10.19 43.84
CA SER A 181 -8.84 10.21 45.08
C SER A 181 -8.87 11.64 45.63
N ILE A 182 -10.02 12.28 45.53
CA ILE A 182 -10.38 13.53 46.22
C ILE A 182 -10.24 13.30 47.73
N GLY A 183 -9.27 13.97 48.35
CA GLY A 183 -9.19 14.11 49.79
C GLY A 183 -10.28 15.05 50.28
N LEU A 184 -11.06 14.59 51.26
CA LEU A 184 -12.03 15.40 52.00
C LEU A 184 -11.35 16.65 52.59
N VAL A 185 -11.93 17.82 52.33
CA VAL A 185 -11.74 19.02 53.16
C VAL A 185 -12.77 18.93 54.29
N SER A 186 -12.31 18.76 55.52
CA SER A 186 -13.14 18.87 56.72
C SER A 186 -13.27 20.34 57.09
N THR A 187 -14.51 20.83 57.18
CA THR A 187 -14.82 22.13 57.80
C THR A 187 -15.42 21.94 59.18
N VAL A 188 -14.95 22.83 60.08
CA VAL A 188 -15.35 23.12 61.48
C VAL A 188 -14.61 22.32 62.55
#